data_AF-A0A376VL57-F1
#
_entry.id   AF-A0A376VL57-F1
#
_cell.length_a   1.000
_cell.length_b   1.000
_cell.length_c   1.000
_cell.angle_alpha   90.00
_cell.angle_beta   90.00
_cell.angle_gamma   90.00
#
_symmetry.space_group_name_H-M   'P 1'
#
loop_
_entity.id
_entity.type
_entity.pdbx_description
1 polymer ?
#
loop_
_entity_poly.entity_id
_entity_poly.type
_entity_poly.pdbx_seq_one_letter_code
_entity_poly.pdbx_strand_id
1 'polypeptide(L)' 'MPAANNIPTRRESLNLRIKPAERDLIDRAAKARGKNRTEFVLEAARAAAEEALIEQRIFQDRF' A
#
# COMPACT_ATOMS: atom_id res chain seq x y z
N MET A 1 21.86 -22.24 -19.51
CA MET A 1 21.44 -21.87 -18.14
C MET A 1 20.98 -20.42 -18.17
N PRO A 2 19.68 -20.09 -18.24
CA PRO A 2 19.25 -18.69 -18.14
C PRO A 2 19.29 -18.26 -16.67
N ALA A 3 20.04 -17.19 -16.40
CA ALA A 3 20.11 -16.57 -15.09
C ALA A 3 18.71 -16.09 -14.68
N ALA A 4 18.22 -16.56 -13.53
CA ALA A 4 17.01 -16.05 -12.93
C ALA A 4 17.19 -14.54 -12.67
N ASN A 5 16.39 -13.72 -13.36
CA ASN A 5 16.26 -12.29 -13.08
C ASN A 5 15.73 -12.13 -11.66
N ASN A 6 16.64 -12.06 -10.69
CA ASN A 6 16.37 -11.54 -9.37
C ASN A 6 16.17 -10.03 -9.55
N ILE A 7 14.97 -9.63 -9.97
CA ILE A 7 14.57 -8.23 -9.92
C ILE A 7 14.68 -7.89 -8.45
N PRO A 8 15.65 -7.07 -8.03
CA PRO A 8 15.69 -6.66 -6.64
C PRO A 8 14.35 -5.96 -6.43
N THR A 9 13.53 -6.54 -5.55
CA THR A 9 12.43 -5.84 -4.90
C THR A 9 13.09 -4.69 -4.15
N ARG A 10 13.38 -3.63 -4.90
CA ARG A 10 13.89 -2.38 -4.36
C ARG A 10 12.75 -1.93 -3.49
N ARG A 11 12.96 -2.09 -2.18
CA ARG A 11 12.15 -1.44 -1.16
C ARG A 11 12.35 0.05 -1.38
N GLU A 12 11.63 0.61 -2.33
CA GLU A 12 11.59 2.05 -2.55
C GLU A 12 10.94 2.63 -1.31
N SER A 13 11.74 3.39 -0.56
CA SER A 13 11.28 4.10 0.62
C SER A 13 10.32 5.19 0.18
N LEU A 14 9.02 4.94 0.36
CA LEU A 14 7.98 5.95 0.16
C LEU A 14 8.08 6.99 1.30
N ASN A 15 8.72 8.12 1.01
CA ASN A 15 8.83 9.22 1.96
C ASN A 15 7.50 10.00 2.00
N LEU A 16 6.56 9.53 2.82
CA LEU A 16 5.28 10.19 3.01
C LEU A 16 5.33 11.17 4.19
N ARG A 17 4.97 12.43 3.94
CA ARG A 17 4.78 13.44 4.99
C ARG A 17 3.40 13.27 5.61
N ILE A 18 3.33 12.61 6.75
CA ILE A 18 2.11 12.40 7.55
C ILE A 18 2.18 13.21 8.84
N LYS A 19 1.05 13.79 9.24
CA LYS A 19 0.94 14.49 10.52
C LYS A 19 1.16 13.51 11.68
N PRO A 20 1.73 13.95 12.82
CA PRO A 20 1.99 13.07 13.95
C PRO A 20 0.72 12.41 14.51
N ALA A 21 -0.42 13.11 14.47
CA ALA A 21 -1.71 12.55 14.91
C ALA A 21 -2.18 11.38 14.02
N GLU A 22 -2.04 11.50 12.70
CA GLU A 22 -2.38 10.41 11.77
C GLU A 22 -1.40 9.24 11.91
N ARG A 23 -0.11 9.54 12.13
CA ARG A 23 0.90 8.51 12.38
C ARG A 23 0.55 7.68 13.63
N ASP A 24 0.11 8.31 14.72
CA ASP A 24 -0.28 7.59 15.95
C ASP A 24 -1.51 6.71 15.71
N LEU A 25 -2.50 7.22 14.96
CA LEU A 25 -3.68 6.44 14.57
C LEU A 25 -3.28 5.19 13.76
N ILE A 26 -2.42 5.36 12.75
CA ILE A 26 -1.94 4.26 11.91
C ILE A 26 -1.13 3.25 12.75
N ASP A 27 -0.29 3.71 13.67
CA ASP A 27 0.50 2.83 14.54
C ASP A 27 -0.39 1.98 15.45
N ARG A 28 -1.44 2.58 16.04
CA ARG A 28 -2.44 1.85 16.82
C ARG A 28 -3.20 0.83 15.99
N ALA A 29 -3.61 1.20 14.78
CA ALA A 29 -4.32 0.28 13.88
C ALA A 29 -3.42 -0.88 13.43
N ALA A 30 -2.15 -0.60 13.14
CA ALA A 30 -1.15 -1.61 12.81
C ALA A 30 -0.91 -2.56 13.99
N LYS A 31 -0.74 -2.03 15.21
CA LYS A 31 -0.63 -2.82 16.45
C LYS A 31 -1.86 -3.67 16.70
N ALA A 32 -3.07 -3.14 16.51
CA ALA A 32 -4.31 -3.89 16.66
C ALA A 32 -4.42 -5.05 15.66
N ARG A 33 -3.80 -4.91 14.48
CA ARG A 33 -3.67 -5.97 13.47
C ARG A 33 -2.46 -6.88 13.65
N GLY A 34 -1.58 -6.61 14.63
CA GLY A 34 -0.35 -7.36 14.86
C GLY A 34 0.69 -7.20 13.74
N LYS A 35 0.62 -6.12 12.95
CA LYS A 35 1.51 -5.86 11.79
C LYS A 35 2.37 -4.63 12.03
N ASN A 36 3.48 -4.50 11.30
CA ASN A 36 4.25 -3.27 11.29
C ASN A 36 3.51 -2.14 10.58
N ARG A 37 3.79 -0.89 10.98
CA ARG A 37 3.22 0.32 10.36
C ARG A 37 3.35 0.31 8.83
N THR A 38 4.52 -0.08 8.32
CA THR A 38 4.77 -0.12 6.87
C THR A 38 3.93 -1.17 6.18
N GLU A 39 3.76 -2.35 6.77
CA GLU A 39 2.90 -3.41 6.20
C GLU A 39 1.44 -3.00 6.21
N PHE A 40 0.97 -2.39 7.30
CA PHE A 40 -0.39 -1.87 7.40
C PHE A 40 -0.66 -0.80 6.34
N VAL A 41 0.27 0.16 6.17
CA VAL A 41 0.15 1.22 5.17
C VAL A 41 0.21 0.66 3.75
N LEU A 42 1.10 -0.31 3.47
CA LEU A 42 1.19 -0.94 2.15
C LEU A 42 -0.09 -1.71 1.80
N GLU A 43 -0.63 -2.49 2.73
CA GLU A 43 -1.87 -3.23 2.54
C GLU A 43 -3.05 -2.29 2.32
N ALA A 44 -3.17 -1.23 3.13
CA ALA A 44 -4.20 -0.22 2.97
C ALA A 44 -4.08 0.54 1.64
N ALA A 45 -2.86 0.95 1.25
CA ALA A 45 -2.61 1.63 -0.01
C ALA A 45 -2.92 0.72 -1.22
N ARG A 46 -2.59 -0.56 -1.12
CA ARG A 46 -2.90 -1.55 -2.16
C ARG A 46 -4.41 -1.73 -2.30
N ALA A 47 -5.13 -1.96 -1.20
CA ALA A 47 -6.58 -2.11 -1.22
C ALA A 47 -7.26 -0.86 -1.80
N ALA A 48 -6.81 0.34 -1.39
CA ALA A 48 -7.32 1.60 -1.92
C ALA A 48 -7.03 1.77 -3.43
N ALA A 49 -5.85 1.35 -3.89
CA ALA A 49 -5.51 1.39 -5.32
C ALA A 49 -6.34 0.39 -6.14
N GLU A 50 -6.57 -0.82 -5.62
CA GLU A 50 -7.41 -1.83 -6.25
C GLU A 50 -8.86 -1.33 -6.35
N GLU A 51 -9.40 -0.77 -5.27
CA GLU A 51 -10.74 -0.18 -5.24
C GLU A 51 -10.87 0.96 -6.25
N ALA A 52 -9.92 1.90 -6.27
CA ALA A 52 -9.91 3.02 -7.21
C ALA A 52 -9.83 2.55 -8.68
N LEU A 53 -9.03 1.52 -8.99
CA LEU A 53 -8.96 0.94 -10.33
C LEU A 53 -10.24 0.21 -10.73
N ILE A 54 -10.88 -0.48 -9.78
CA ILE A 54 -12.18 -1.14 -10.00
C ILE A 54 -13.25 -0.08 -10.27
N GLU A 55 -13.34 0.98 -9.44
CA GLU A 55 -14.24 2.11 -9.67
C GLU A 55 -13.99 2.73 -11.04
N GLN A 56 -12.73 2.98 -11.41
CA GLN A 56 -12.38 3.53 -12.72
C GLN A 56 -12.83 2.61 -13.87
N ARG A 57 -12.68 1.29 -13.74
CA ARG A 57 -13.16 0.32 -14.74
C ARG A 57 -14.69 0.28 -14.83
N ILE A 58 -15.39 0.34 -13.70
CA ILE A 58 -16.86 0.37 -13.67
C ILE A 58 -17.38 1.62 -14.40
N PHE A 59 -16.66 2.75 -14.32
CA PHE A 59 -16.98 3.96 -15.08
C PHE A 59 -16.57 3.87 -16.57
N GLN A 60 -15.47 3.19 -16.91
CA GLN A 60 -15.02 3.06 -18.30
C GLN A 60 -15.77 2.00 -19.13
N ASP A 61 -16.27 0.92 -18.51
CA ASP A 61 -16.94 -0.18 -19.23
C ASP A 61 -18.43 0.12 -19.52
N ARG A 62 -18.94 1.27 -19.04
CA ARG A 62 -20.35 1.68 -19.17
C ARG A 62 -20.54 3.00 -19.93
N PHE A 63 -19.74 3.25 -20.97
CA PHE A 63 -19.96 4.32 -21.95
C PHE A 63 -19.70 3.85 -23.39
#